data_AF-A0A0B9H068-F1
#
_entry.id   AF-A0A0B9H068-F1
#
_cell.length_a   1.000
_cell.length_b   1.000
_cell.length_c   1.000
_cell.angle_alpha   90.00
_cell.angle_beta   90.00
_cell.angle_gamma   90.00
#
_symmetry.space_group_name_H-M   'P 1'
#
loop_
_entity.id
_entity.type
_entity.pdbx_description
1 polymer ?
#
loop_
_entity_poly.entity_id
_entity_poly.type
_entity_poly.pdbx_seq_one_letter_code
_entity_poly.pdbx_strand_id
1 'polypeptide(L)'
;MEPKISDLTDGDFIKLQRFLLKGQQDDIEEKLIKLFMHGRKEHINEVKQSYLNDLYGIFIDNYETVNEDYFCCFAQDKYCSALKNKLMWSHYSDGMRGFCIEFDKSKLIDSLSQKNNQLIGMIPITYSDFYKVNIVDSALEILSNHENGTRLISKASNAITVKPKEWEYENEFRLQLNKNFGYFDLECIKSITFGFKADTSKVQQIIKSLSSSNIKFQLAKLADDSFDIDLTSYTI
;
A
#
# COMPACT_ATOMS: atom_id res chain seq x y z
N MET A 1 11.97 -4.54 16.72
CA MET A 1 12.99 -4.08 17.69
C MET A 1 12.32 -2.99 18.49
N GLU A 2 12.21 -3.15 19.81
CA GLU A 2 11.55 -2.16 20.67
C GLU A 2 12.25 -0.80 20.59
N PRO A 3 11.50 0.32 20.56
CA PRO A 3 12.08 1.65 20.45
C PRO A 3 12.80 2.05 21.74
N LYS A 4 13.99 2.63 21.60
CA LYS A 4 14.74 3.14 22.76
C LYS A 4 14.60 4.65 22.84
N ILE A 5 14.59 5.21 24.05
CA ILE A 5 14.70 6.67 24.24
C ILE A 5 15.86 7.29 23.49
N SER A 6 16.99 6.57 23.35
CA SER A 6 18.15 7.04 22.60
C SER A 6 17.84 7.34 21.13
N ASP A 7 16.73 6.83 20.61
CA ASP A 7 16.29 7.04 19.23
C ASP A 7 15.41 8.30 19.08
N LEU A 8 15.04 8.97 20.18
CA LEU A 8 14.24 10.19 20.19
C LEU A 8 15.12 11.45 20.14
N THR A 9 14.74 12.39 19.29
CA THR A 9 15.33 13.73 19.28
C THR A 9 14.70 14.62 20.36
N ASP A 10 15.36 15.72 20.74
CA ASP A 10 14.77 16.73 21.64
C ASP A 10 13.45 17.30 21.07
N GLY A 11 13.34 17.39 19.74
CA GLY A 11 12.11 17.78 19.05
C GLY A 11 10.98 16.76 19.25
N ASP A 12 11.29 15.48 19.20
CA ASP A 12 10.32 14.41 19.49
C ASP A 12 9.88 14.48 20.95
N PHE A 13 10.80 14.76 21.86
CA PHE A 13 10.47 14.96 23.27
C PHE A 13 9.52 16.15 23.50
N ILE A 14 9.72 17.27 22.79
CA ILE A 14 8.81 18.43 22.88
C ILE A 14 7.41 18.07 22.32
N LYS A 15 7.33 17.32 21.21
CA LYS A 15 6.05 16.85 20.66
C LYS A 15 5.34 15.94 21.64
N LEU A 16 6.07 15.00 22.26
CA LEU A 16 5.57 14.14 23.33
C LEU A 16 5.03 14.98 24.49
N GLN A 17 5.79 15.95 24.99
CA GLN A 17 5.34 16.85 26.06
C GLN A 17 4.07 17.61 25.70
N ARG A 18 3.99 18.17 24.49
CA ARG A 18 2.80 18.89 24.03
C ARG A 18 1.57 17.98 23.95
N PHE A 19 1.76 16.73 23.56
CA PHE A 19 0.69 15.74 23.56
C PHE A 19 0.25 15.38 24.99
N LEU A 20 1.20 15.16 25.92
CA LEU A 20 0.91 14.90 27.33
C LEU A 20 0.07 16.00 27.98
N LEU A 21 0.31 17.25 27.60
CA LEU A 21 -0.37 18.43 28.15
C LEU A 21 -1.76 18.68 27.53
N LYS A 22 -2.16 17.95 26.47
CA LYS A 22 -3.46 18.15 25.81
C LYS A 22 -4.66 17.52 26.55
N GLY A 23 -4.44 16.64 27.53
CA GLY A 23 -5.52 15.87 28.17
C GLY A 23 -5.69 16.05 29.69
N GLN A 24 -4.63 16.37 30.43
CA GLN A 24 -4.68 16.60 31.89
C GLN A 24 -3.56 17.58 32.27
N GLN A 25 -3.90 18.87 32.25
CA GLN A 25 -2.92 19.95 32.38
C GLN A 25 -2.27 20.01 33.78
N ASP A 26 -2.96 19.56 34.84
CA ASP A 26 -2.53 19.85 36.21
C ASP A 26 -1.69 18.75 36.90
N ASP A 27 -1.96 17.43 36.71
CA ASP A 27 -1.28 16.38 37.52
C ASP A 27 0.07 15.91 36.94
N ILE A 28 0.23 15.94 35.61
CA ILE A 28 1.46 15.47 34.94
C ILE A 28 2.52 16.57 34.89
N GLU A 29 2.12 17.82 34.63
CA GLU A 29 3.03 18.96 34.63
C GLU A 29 3.61 19.18 36.04
N GLU A 30 2.80 19.04 37.08
CA GLU A 30 3.26 19.10 38.47
C GLU A 30 4.19 17.93 38.85
N LYS A 31 3.91 16.71 38.38
CA LYS A 31 4.82 15.55 38.55
C LYS A 31 6.15 15.75 37.84
N LEU A 32 6.15 16.19 36.58
CA LEU A 32 7.37 16.41 35.80
C LEU A 32 8.18 17.59 36.35
N ILE A 33 7.54 18.69 36.75
CA ILE A 33 8.19 19.82 37.42
C ILE A 33 8.80 19.36 38.76
N LYS A 34 8.06 18.60 39.58
CA LYS A 34 8.60 18.03 40.82
C LYS A 34 9.81 17.13 40.53
N LEU A 35 9.79 16.29 39.50
CA LEU A 35 10.92 15.42 39.15
C LEU A 35 12.14 16.18 38.61
N PHE A 36 11.90 17.22 37.82
CA PHE A 36 12.93 18.13 37.30
C PHE A 36 13.58 18.94 38.43
N MET A 37 12.78 19.47 39.35
CA MET A 37 13.21 20.21 40.55
C MET A 37 14.02 19.35 41.52
N HIS A 38 13.79 18.03 41.56
CA HIS A 38 14.53 17.11 42.43
C HIS A 38 15.78 16.49 41.76
N GLY A 39 16.17 16.93 40.55
CA GLY A 39 17.43 16.52 39.92
C GLY A 39 17.52 15.04 39.47
N ARG A 40 16.39 14.31 39.45
CA ARG A 40 16.36 12.87 39.15
C ARG A 40 16.19 12.59 37.66
N LYS A 41 17.26 12.77 36.89
CA LYS A 41 17.31 12.48 35.44
C LYS A 41 16.86 11.05 35.09
N GLU A 42 17.16 10.07 35.93
CA GLU A 42 16.80 8.66 35.72
C GLU A 42 15.28 8.46 35.69
N HIS A 43 14.56 9.06 36.64
CA HIS A 43 13.10 8.92 36.71
C HIS A 43 12.38 9.64 35.55
N ILE A 44 12.96 10.74 35.06
CA ILE A 44 12.46 11.41 33.84
C ILE A 44 12.62 10.49 32.62
N ASN A 45 13.72 9.75 32.52
CA ASN A 45 13.91 8.78 31.43
C ASN A 45 12.97 7.58 31.56
N GLU A 46 12.73 7.06 32.76
CA GLU A 46 11.75 5.98 32.97
C GLU A 46 10.36 6.39 32.47
N VAL A 47 9.90 7.60 32.83
CA VAL A 47 8.62 8.14 32.39
C VAL A 47 8.59 8.30 30.86
N LYS A 48 9.63 8.87 30.25
CA LYS A 48 9.74 8.98 28.78
C LYS A 48 9.64 7.62 28.08
N GLN A 49 10.23 6.57 28.67
CA GLN A 49 10.31 5.25 28.04
C GLN A 49 8.95 4.56 28.10
N SER A 50 8.23 4.71 29.21
CA SER A 50 6.86 4.22 29.35
C SER A 50 5.96 4.78 28.25
N TYR A 51 5.97 6.10 28.03
CA TYR A 51 5.16 6.73 26.98
C TYR A 51 5.59 6.33 25.57
N LEU A 52 6.90 6.19 25.33
CA LEU A 52 7.40 5.71 24.05
C LEU A 52 6.89 4.28 23.76
N ASN A 53 6.82 3.43 24.78
CA ASN A 53 6.26 2.09 24.67
C ASN A 53 4.75 2.13 24.37
N ASP A 54 3.99 3.02 25.02
CA ASP A 54 2.55 3.18 24.76
C ASP A 54 2.27 3.62 23.31
N LEU A 55 3.02 4.61 22.81
CA LEU A 55 2.92 5.07 21.42
C LEU A 55 3.34 4.00 20.43
N TYR A 56 4.35 3.22 20.79
CA TYR A 56 4.74 2.06 19.99
C TYR A 56 3.64 1.01 19.96
N GLY A 57 2.96 0.75 21.08
CA GLY A 57 1.77 -0.10 21.13
C GLY A 57 0.69 0.37 20.16
N ILE A 58 0.31 1.65 20.21
CA ILE A 58 -0.67 2.25 19.28
C ILE A 58 -0.25 2.07 17.81
N PHE A 59 1.03 2.28 17.51
CA PHE A 59 1.56 2.07 16.17
C PHE A 59 1.45 0.60 15.72
N ILE A 60 1.82 -0.34 16.58
CA ILE A 60 1.77 -1.77 16.29
C ILE A 60 0.32 -2.23 16.12
N ASP A 61 -0.57 -1.84 17.02
CA ASP A 61 -2.00 -2.20 16.93
C ASP A 61 -2.63 -1.68 15.62
N ASN A 62 -2.28 -0.45 15.21
CA ASN A 62 -2.72 0.11 13.94
C ASN A 62 -2.15 -0.68 12.75
N TYR A 63 -0.86 -1.01 12.80
CA TYR A 63 -0.21 -1.80 11.75
C TYR A 63 -0.83 -3.20 11.63
N GLU A 64 -1.08 -3.88 12.76
CA GLU A 64 -1.72 -5.20 12.79
C GLU A 64 -3.14 -5.13 12.22
N THR A 65 -3.94 -4.14 12.61
CA THR A 65 -5.29 -3.92 12.07
C THR A 65 -5.27 -3.73 10.55
N VAL A 66 -4.28 -2.99 10.03
CA VAL A 66 -4.13 -2.80 8.57
C VAL A 66 -3.65 -4.09 7.89
N ASN A 67 -2.85 -4.90 8.57
CA ASN A 67 -2.30 -6.15 8.05
C ASN A 67 -3.32 -7.30 8.05
N GLU A 68 -4.47 -7.14 8.72
CA GLU A 68 -5.63 -8.04 8.59
C GLU A 68 -6.37 -7.85 7.26
N ASP A 69 -6.21 -6.70 6.61
CA ASP A 69 -6.81 -6.44 5.31
C ASP A 69 -6.03 -7.14 4.17
N TYR A 70 -6.74 -7.43 3.09
CA TYR A 70 -6.16 -7.95 1.86
C TYR A 70 -5.88 -6.80 0.89
N PHE A 71 -4.72 -6.85 0.23
CA PHE A 71 -4.32 -5.85 -0.76
C PHE A 71 -4.10 -6.50 -2.11
N CYS A 72 -4.76 -5.96 -3.14
CA CYS A 72 -4.51 -6.35 -4.53
C CYS A 72 -3.86 -5.19 -5.28
N CYS A 73 -2.65 -5.45 -5.78
CA CYS A 73 -1.83 -4.48 -6.50
C CYS A 73 -2.19 -4.47 -7.98
N PHE A 74 -2.43 -3.28 -8.52
CA PHE A 74 -2.74 -3.06 -9.93
C PHE A 74 -1.82 -1.99 -10.49
N ALA A 75 -1.26 -2.24 -11.66
CA ALA A 75 -0.71 -1.16 -12.48
C ALA A 75 -1.86 -0.38 -13.13
N GLN A 76 -1.62 0.91 -13.39
CA GLN A 76 -2.52 1.74 -14.19
C GLN A 76 -1.71 2.54 -15.20
N ASP A 77 -2.39 3.02 -16.23
CA ASP A 77 -1.80 3.91 -17.22
C ASP A 77 -1.76 5.34 -16.66
N LYS A 78 -0.64 6.04 -16.84
CA LYS A 78 -0.50 7.47 -16.52
C LYS A 78 0.46 8.18 -17.46
N TYR A 79 1.74 7.79 -17.40
CA TYR A 79 2.79 8.37 -18.27
C TYR A 79 3.10 7.48 -19.48
N CYS A 80 3.02 6.17 -19.28
CA CYS A 80 3.10 5.17 -20.33
C CYS A 80 2.06 4.08 -20.03
N SER A 81 1.77 3.27 -21.04
CA SER A 81 0.89 2.12 -20.85
C SER A 81 1.62 1.02 -20.09
N ALA A 82 0.98 0.45 -19.07
CA ALA A 82 1.53 -0.69 -18.31
C ALA A 82 1.85 -1.89 -19.25
N LEU A 83 1.01 -2.10 -20.26
CA LEU A 83 1.21 -3.13 -21.29
C LEU A 83 2.45 -2.89 -22.16
N LYS A 84 2.89 -1.64 -22.29
CA LYS A 84 4.10 -1.28 -23.06
C LYS A 84 5.36 -1.20 -22.19
N ASN A 85 5.25 -1.45 -20.89
CA ASN A 85 6.38 -1.41 -19.98
C ASN A 85 7.08 -2.77 -19.91
N LYS A 86 8.28 -2.86 -20.50
CA LYS A 86 9.11 -4.08 -20.49
C LYS A 86 9.51 -4.60 -19.11
N LEU A 87 9.64 -3.73 -18.11
CA LEU A 87 9.95 -4.16 -16.74
C LEU A 87 8.74 -4.88 -16.13
N MET A 88 7.52 -4.42 -16.41
CA MET A 88 6.30 -5.12 -15.99
C MET A 88 6.25 -6.54 -16.56
N TRP A 89 6.54 -6.72 -17.84
CA TRP A 89 6.60 -8.06 -18.43
C TRP A 89 7.74 -8.90 -17.84
N SER A 90 8.90 -8.30 -17.59
CA SER A 90 10.05 -9.01 -17.02
C SER A 90 9.75 -9.55 -15.62
N HIS A 91 9.11 -8.75 -14.77
CA HIS A 91 8.86 -9.09 -13.37
C HIS A 91 7.59 -9.93 -13.16
N TYR A 92 6.49 -9.62 -13.86
CA TYR A 92 5.17 -10.16 -13.53
C TYR A 92 4.64 -11.21 -14.51
N SER A 93 5.29 -11.41 -15.66
CA SER A 93 4.84 -12.38 -16.67
C SER A 93 5.88 -13.45 -17.01
N ASP A 94 6.84 -13.71 -16.12
CA ASP A 94 7.94 -14.65 -16.38
C ASP A 94 8.68 -14.32 -17.69
N GLY A 95 9.00 -13.03 -17.88
CA GLY A 95 9.74 -12.55 -19.03
C GLY A 95 9.05 -12.81 -20.39
N MET A 96 7.77 -12.43 -20.50
CA MET A 96 6.92 -12.57 -21.69
C MET A 96 6.32 -13.97 -21.92
N ARG A 97 6.34 -14.87 -20.93
CA ARG A 97 5.72 -16.21 -21.00
C ARG A 97 4.31 -16.26 -20.42
N GLY A 98 3.94 -15.25 -19.66
CA GLY A 98 2.62 -15.08 -19.06
C GLY A 98 1.72 -14.16 -19.87
N PHE A 99 0.78 -13.54 -19.17
CA PHE A 99 -0.22 -12.64 -19.73
C PHE A 99 -0.55 -11.51 -18.76
N CYS A 100 -1.24 -10.50 -19.25
CA CYS A 100 -1.80 -9.40 -18.48
C CYS A 100 -3.32 -9.37 -18.65
N ILE A 101 -4.05 -9.20 -17.55
CA ILE A 101 -5.50 -8.99 -17.55
C ILE A 101 -5.75 -7.50 -17.32
N GLU A 102 -6.39 -6.85 -18.28
CA GLU A 102 -6.81 -5.45 -18.15
C GLU A 102 -8.25 -5.38 -17.67
N PHE A 103 -8.49 -4.61 -16.61
CA PHE A 103 -9.82 -4.44 -16.02
C PHE A 103 -10.42 -3.07 -16.31
N ASP A 104 -11.75 -3.03 -16.41
CA ASP A 104 -12.51 -1.82 -16.16
C ASP A 104 -12.54 -1.56 -14.65
N LYS A 105 -11.85 -0.50 -14.22
CA LYS A 105 -11.67 -0.18 -12.80
C LYS A 105 -13.00 -0.02 -12.06
N SER A 106 -13.94 0.76 -12.61
CA SER A 106 -15.24 0.99 -11.97
C SER A 106 -16.04 -0.29 -11.86
N LYS A 107 -16.16 -1.06 -12.96
CA LYS A 107 -16.92 -2.31 -12.94
C LYS A 107 -16.29 -3.34 -12.00
N LEU A 108 -14.95 -3.40 -11.93
CA LEU A 108 -14.26 -4.31 -11.03
C LEU A 108 -14.57 -3.95 -9.57
N ILE A 109 -14.46 -2.68 -9.18
CA ILE A 109 -14.77 -2.23 -7.81
C ILE A 109 -16.23 -2.53 -7.45
N ASP A 110 -17.16 -2.20 -8.35
CA ASP A 110 -18.59 -2.44 -8.13
C ASP A 110 -18.90 -3.94 -7.99
N SER A 111 -18.36 -4.76 -8.88
CA SER A 111 -18.54 -6.22 -8.86
C SER A 111 -17.93 -6.84 -7.61
N LEU A 112 -16.70 -6.47 -7.25
CA LEU A 112 -16.04 -6.94 -6.03
C LEU A 112 -16.84 -6.57 -4.78
N SER A 113 -17.37 -5.35 -4.72
CA SER A 113 -18.16 -4.90 -3.58
C SER A 113 -19.48 -5.66 -3.46
N GLN A 114 -20.23 -5.77 -4.57
CA GLN A 114 -21.56 -6.37 -4.59
C GLN A 114 -21.51 -7.90 -4.41
N LYS A 115 -20.62 -8.59 -5.13
CA LYS A 115 -20.55 -10.07 -5.13
C LYS A 115 -20.03 -10.64 -3.83
N ASN A 116 -19.19 -9.89 -3.12
CA ASN A 116 -18.53 -10.36 -1.91
C ASN A 116 -19.03 -9.65 -0.64
N ASN A 117 -19.99 -8.72 -0.77
CA ASN A 117 -20.53 -7.88 0.29
C ASN A 117 -19.40 -7.29 1.16
N GLN A 118 -18.55 -6.49 0.50
CA GLN A 118 -17.37 -5.89 1.12
C GLN A 118 -17.15 -4.44 0.67
N LEU A 119 -16.53 -3.67 1.55
CA LEU A 119 -16.05 -2.33 1.24
C LEU A 119 -14.72 -2.44 0.51
N ILE A 120 -14.55 -1.60 -0.52
CA ILE A 120 -13.33 -1.55 -1.31
C ILE A 120 -12.66 -0.20 -1.05
N GLY A 121 -11.51 -0.23 -0.38
CA GLY A 121 -10.63 0.92 -0.28
C GLY A 121 -9.76 1.04 -1.53
N MET A 122 -9.40 2.26 -1.92
CA MET A 122 -8.46 2.50 -3.00
C MET A 122 -7.28 3.31 -2.47
N ILE A 123 -6.08 2.77 -2.67
CA ILE A 123 -4.86 3.31 -2.11
C ILE A 123 -3.90 3.67 -3.24
N PRO A 124 -3.60 4.95 -3.46
CA PRO A 124 -2.50 5.34 -4.34
C PRO A 124 -1.16 5.03 -3.69
N ILE A 125 -0.18 4.63 -4.50
CA ILE A 125 1.19 4.41 -4.03
C ILE A 125 2.01 5.68 -4.17
N THR A 126 2.72 6.03 -3.10
CA THR A 126 3.73 7.08 -3.07
C THR A 126 5.09 6.47 -3.36
N TYR A 127 5.83 7.04 -4.31
CA TYR A 127 7.19 6.62 -4.62
C TYR A 127 8.18 7.59 -4.00
N SER A 128 9.13 7.08 -3.23
CA SER A 128 10.10 7.92 -2.54
C SER A 128 11.44 7.23 -2.35
N ASP A 129 12.48 8.03 -2.13
CA ASP A 129 13.74 7.53 -1.59
C ASP A 129 13.54 7.01 -0.16
N PHE A 130 14.50 6.21 0.34
CA PHE A 130 14.42 5.69 1.70
C PHE A 130 14.41 6.84 2.72
N TYR A 131 13.43 6.80 3.63
CA TYR A 131 13.40 7.67 4.80
C TYR A 131 12.99 6.88 6.04
N LYS A 132 13.57 7.23 7.18
CA LYS A 132 13.20 6.62 8.46
C LYS A 132 11.86 7.20 8.92
N VAL A 133 10.87 6.33 9.16
CA VAL A 133 9.62 6.74 9.79
C VAL A 133 9.90 7.10 11.25
N ASN A 134 9.44 8.29 11.65
CA ASN A 134 9.49 8.72 13.04
C ASN A 134 8.24 8.17 13.76
N ILE A 135 8.46 7.30 14.75
CA ILE A 135 7.39 6.60 15.48
C ILE A 135 6.46 7.57 16.23
N VAL A 136 7.02 8.65 16.78
CA VAL A 136 6.25 9.66 17.52
C VAL A 136 5.33 10.40 16.56
N ASP A 137 5.84 10.86 15.42
CA ASP A 137 5.02 11.53 14.41
C ASP A 137 3.91 10.63 13.88
N SER A 138 4.20 9.35 13.63
CA SER A 138 3.21 8.38 13.16
C SER A 138 2.13 8.09 14.21
N ALA A 139 2.52 7.88 15.47
CA ALA A 139 1.55 7.61 16.54
C ALA A 139 0.65 8.83 16.82
N LEU A 140 1.21 10.04 16.79
CA LEU A 140 0.42 11.28 16.95
C LEU A 140 -0.58 11.48 15.80
N GLU A 141 -0.20 11.11 14.58
CA GLU A 141 -1.10 11.14 13.43
C GLU A 141 -2.23 10.11 13.57
N ILE A 142 -1.92 8.88 13.99
CA ILE A 142 -2.93 7.84 14.27
C ILE A 142 -3.94 8.34 15.31
N LEU A 143 -3.47 8.87 16.42
CA LEU A 143 -4.31 9.37 17.50
C LEU A 143 -5.22 10.52 17.03
N SER A 144 -4.67 11.47 16.27
CA SER A 144 -5.44 12.57 15.69
C SER A 144 -6.52 12.08 14.72
N ASN A 145 -6.21 11.04 13.93
CA ASN A 145 -7.16 10.44 13.00
C ASN A 145 -8.32 9.73 13.72
N HIS A 146 -8.03 9.03 14.84
CA HIS A 146 -9.04 8.43 15.70
C HIS A 146 -9.98 9.47 16.33
N GLU A 147 -9.44 10.58 16.86
CA GLU A 147 -10.25 11.67 17.42
C GLU A 147 -11.21 12.28 16.39
N ASN A 148 -10.76 12.42 15.15
CA ASN A 148 -11.56 12.99 14.06
C ASN A 148 -12.51 11.99 13.40
N GLY A 149 -12.54 10.72 13.85
CA GLY A 149 -13.35 9.66 13.23
C GLY A 149 -12.93 9.31 11.80
N THR A 150 -11.73 9.70 11.38
CA THR A 150 -11.21 9.47 10.03
C THR A 150 -10.30 8.27 10.01
N ARG A 151 -10.57 7.26 9.17
CA ARG A 151 -9.65 6.15 8.92
C ARG A 151 -8.66 6.52 7.80
N LEU A 152 -7.96 7.65 7.97
CA LEU A 152 -6.90 8.04 7.05
C LEU A 152 -5.72 7.09 7.20
N ILE A 153 -5.11 6.76 6.07
CA ILE A 153 -3.85 6.02 5.97
C ILE A 153 -2.78 6.87 6.66
N SER A 154 -2.41 6.50 7.88
CA SER A 154 -1.37 7.20 8.65
C SER A 154 0.01 6.87 8.09
N LYS A 155 1.05 7.61 8.49
CA LYS A 155 2.44 7.21 8.21
C LYS A 155 2.81 5.81 8.70
N ALA A 156 2.05 5.20 9.63
CA ALA A 156 2.24 3.80 9.99
C ALA A 156 1.88 2.84 8.85
N SER A 157 0.99 3.25 7.96
CA SER A 157 0.66 2.54 6.74
C SER A 157 1.70 2.73 5.62
N ASN A 158 2.82 3.43 5.85
CA ASN A 158 3.86 3.59 4.83
C ASN A 158 4.36 2.25 4.25
N ALA A 159 4.38 1.20 5.07
CA ALA A 159 4.75 -0.15 4.59
C ALA A 159 3.85 -0.65 3.44
N ILE A 160 2.58 -0.21 3.40
CA ILE A 160 1.62 -0.60 2.37
C ILE A 160 1.34 0.50 1.34
N THR A 161 1.80 1.72 1.54
CA THR A 161 1.49 2.87 0.67
C THR A 161 2.71 3.51 0.04
N VAL A 162 3.91 3.13 0.47
CA VAL A 162 5.17 3.68 -0.05
C VAL A 162 5.98 2.58 -0.73
N LYS A 163 6.52 2.88 -1.91
CA LYS A 163 7.51 2.05 -2.60
C LYS A 163 8.78 2.85 -2.91
N PRO A 164 9.94 2.18 -3.03
CA PRO A 164 11.15 2.83 -3.50
C PRO A 164 10.95 3.45 -4.89
N LYS A 165 11.62 4.58 -5.13
CA LYS A 165 11.46 5.37 -6.35
C LYS A 165 11.80 4.60 -7.62
N GLU A 166 12.68 3.61 -7.54
CA GLU A 166 13.05 2.76 -8.68
C GLU A 166 11.86 1.98 -9.24
N TRP A 167 10.81 1.75 -8.44
CA TRP A 167 9.59 1.03 -8.83
C TRP A 167 8.48 1.95 -9.36
N GLU A 168 8.73 3.26 -9.50
CA GLU A 168 7.74 4.24 -9.97
C GLU A 168 7.15 3.88 -11.35
N TYR A 169 7.89 3.13 -12.17
CA TYR A 169 7.43 2.67 -13.47
C TYR A 169 6.21 1.73 -13.42
N GLU A 170 5.90 1.13 -12.27
CA GLU A 170 4.71 0.29 -12.09
C GLU A 170 3.43 1.11 -12.07
N ASN A 171 3.54 2.38 -11.61
CA ASN A 171 2.41 3.28 -11.41
C ASN A 171 1.25 2.58 -10.67
N GLU A 172 1.59 1.83 -9.63
CA GLU A 172 0.70 1.00 -8.84
C GLU A 172 -0.38 1.82 -8.09
N PHE A 173 -1.56 1.23 -8.00
CA PHE A 173 -2.53 1.48 -6.93
C PHE A 173 -2.96 0.14 -6.32
N ARG A 174 -3.44 0.18 -5.08
CA ARG A 174 -3.95 -1.02 -4.39
C ARG A 174 -5.45 -0.90 -4.14
N LEU A 175 -6.14 -2.02 -4.29
CA LEU A 175 -7.46 -2.19 -3.70
C LEU A 175 -7.28 -2.84 -2.33
N GLN A 176 -7.84 -2.20 -1.30
CA GLN A 176 -7.91 -2.71 0.06
C GLN A 176 -9.26 -3.39 0.27
N LEU A 177 -9.23 -4.60 0.78
CA LEU A 177 -10.38 -5.48 0.92
C LEU A 177 -10.40 -6.00 2.36
N ASN A 178 -11.56 -6.05 3.00
CA ASN A 178 -11.69 -6.64 4.33
C ASN A 178 -11.86 -8.18 4.28
N LYS A 179 -11.90 -8.75 3.08
CA LYS A 179 -11.91 -10.20 2.79
C LYS A 179 -10.97 -10.46 1.64
N ASN A 180 -10.79 -11.73 1.26
CA ASN A 180 -10.03 -12.07 0.06
C ASN A 180 -10.62 -11.41 -1.21
N PHE A 181 -9.86 -11.42 -2.29
CA PHE A 181 -10.26 -10.82 -3.57
C PHE A 181 -11.62 -11.33 -4.07
N GLY A 182 -11.95 -12.59 -3.79
CA GLY A 182 -13.27 -13.14 -4.05
C GLY A 182 -13.63 -13.21 -5.53
N TYR A 183 -14.93 -13.12 -5.80
CA TYR A 183 -15.50 -13.25 -7.14
C TYR A 183 -15.73 -11.88 -7.79
N PHE A 184 -15.55 -11.82 -9.11
CA PHE A 184 -15.89 -10.67 -9.94
C PHE A 184 -16.53 -11.15 -11.25
N ASP A 185 -17.30 -10.28 -11.89
CA ASP A 185 -17.99 -10.56 -13.15
C ASP A 185 -17.02 -10.51 -14.34
N LEU A 186 -17.21 -11.38 -15.33
CA LEU A 186 -16.33 -11.44 -16.50
C LEU A 186 -16.35 -10.13 -17.30
N GLU A 187 -17.45 -9.39 -17.24
CA GLU A 187 -17.64 -8.07 -17.86
C GLU A 187 -16.71 -6.98 -17.29
N CYS A 188 -16.05 -7.25 -16.15
CA CYS A 188 -15.01 -6.40 -15.60
C CYS A 188 -13.71 -6.49 -16.41
N ILE A 189 -13.48 -7.58 -17.18
CA ILE A 189 -12.27 -7.76 -17.99
C ILE A 189 -12.45 -7.08 -19.35
N LYS A 190 -11.54 -6.16 -19.68
CA LYS A 190 -11.49 -5.48 -21.00
C LYS A 190 -10.70 -6.29 -22.01
N SER A 191 -9.52 -6.75 -21.62
CA SER A 191 -8.60 -7.44 -22.50
C SER A 191 -7.74 -8.45 -21.73
N ILE A 192 -7.25 -9.45 -22.44
CA ILE A 192 -6.17 -10.32 -22.01
C ILE A 192 -5.08 -10.23 -23.08
N THR A 193 -3.91 -9.75 -22.67
CA THR A 193 -2.73 -9.65 -23.53
C THR A 193 -1.77 -10.77 -23.18
N PHE A 194 -1.39 -11.59 -24.16
CA PHE A 194 -0.43 -12.68 -23.98
C PHE A 194 0.97 -12.23 -24.41
N GLY A 195 2.00 -12.60 -23.66
CA GLY A 195 3.39 -12.37 -24.08
C GLY A 195 3.76 -13.28 -25.26
N PHE A 196 4.64 -12.83 -26.15
CA PHE A 196 5.02 -13.59 -27.34
C PHE A 196 5.74 -14.93 -27.07
N LYS A 197 6.22 -15.16 -25.84
CA LYS A 197 6.82 -16.44 -25.42
C LYS A 197 5.81 -17.32 -24.69
N ALA A 198 4.54 -16.91 -24.57
CA ALA A 198 3.52 -17.70 -23.91
C ALA A 198 3.28 -19.02 -24.64
N ASP A 199 3.00 -20.06 -23.86
CA ASP A 199 2.68 -21.39 -24.40
C ASP A 199 1.40 -21.33 -25.23
N THR A 200 1.52 -21.54 -26.53
CA THR A 200 0.40 -21.42 -27.48
C THR A 200 -0.75 -22.36 -27.16
N SER A 201 -0.50 -23.56 -26.64
CA SER A 201 -1.56 -24.49 -26.24
C SER A 201 -2.37 -23.94 -25.07
N LYS A 202 -1.69 -23.39 -24.06
CA LYS A 202 -2.36 -22.74 -22.91
C LYS A 202 -3.13 -21.49 -23.34
N VAL A 203 -2.55 -20.67 -24.21
CA VAL A 203 -3.23 -19.48 -24.75
C VAL A 203 -4.51 -19.87 -25.48
N GLN A 204 -4.45 -20.88 -26.36
CA GLN A 204 -5.63 -21.38 -27.07
C GLN A 204 -6.70 -21.94 -26.13
N GLN A 205 -6.30 -22.62 -25.05
CA GLN A 205 -7.24 -23.09 -24.02
C GLN A 205 -7.96 -21.91 -23.34
N ILE A 206 -7.23 -20.87 -22.94
CA ILE A 206 -7.81 -19.67 -22.32
C ILE A 206 -8.80 -18.98 -23.27
N ILE A 207 -8.39 -18.75 -24.52
CA ILE A 207 -9.25 -18.11 -25.53
C ILE A 207 -10.53 -18.93 -25.75
N LYS A 208 -10.40 -20.26 -25.85
CA LYS A 208 -11.54 -21.16 -26.01
C LYS A 208 -12.48 -21.12 -24.80
N SER A 209 -11.95 -21.07 -23.58
CA SER A 209 -12.75 -20.97 -22.35
C SER A 209 -13.50 -19.64 -22.22
N LEU A 210 -13.04 -18.59 -22.89
CA LEU A 210 -13.58 -17.24 -22.82
C LEU A 210 -14.21 -16.77 -24.13
N SER A 211 -14.46 -17.68 -25.08
CA SER A 211 -14.88 -17.34 -26.44
C SER A 211 -16.27 -16.69 -26.53
N SER A 212 -17.12 -16.88 -25.53
CA SER A 212 -18.45 -16.26 -25.43
C SER A 212 -18.45 -14.88 -24.77
N SER A 213 -17.29 -14.41 -24.31
CA SER A 213 -17.14 -13.11 -23.66
C SER A 213 -16.83 -12.00 -24.67
N ASN A 214 -17.02 -10.74 -24.26
CA ASN A 214 -16.61 -9.57 -25.04
C ASN A 214 -15.15 -9.16 -24.78
N ILE A 215 -14.32 -10.08 -24.28
CA ILE A 215 -12.92 -9.83 -23.92
C ILE A 215 -12.08 -9.76 -25.20
N LYS A 216 -11.23 -8.73 -25.31
CA LYS A 216 -10.26 -8.61 -26.39
C LYS A 216 -9.03 -9.45 -26.10
N PHE A 217 -8.57 -10.24 -27.06
CA PHE A 217 -7.31 -10.98 -26.95
C PHE A 217 -6.22 -10.31 -27.77
N GLN A 218 -5.06 -10.09 -27.16
CA GLN A 218 -3.93 -9.39 -27.77
C GLN A 218 -2.62 -10.17 -27.57
N LEU A 219 -1.62 -9.83 -28.39
CA LEU A 219 -0.26 -10.32 -28.29
C LEU A 219 0.68 -9.16 -28.02
N ALA A 220 1.53 -9.28 -27.01
CA ALA A 220 2.65 -8.38 -26.73
C ALA A 220 3.94 -8.98 -27.30
N LYS A 221 4.52 -8.32 -28.30
CA LYS A 221 5.78 -8.71 -28.95
C LYS A 221 6.81 -7.60 -28.78
N LEU A 222 8.09 -7.95 -28.70
CA LEU A 222 9.16 -6.95 -28.86
C LEU A 222 9.14 -6.42 -30.29
N ALA A 223 9.29 -5.10 -30.44
CA ALA A 223 9.47 -4.45 -31.73
C ALA A 223 10.75 -4.98 -32.41
N ASP A 224 10.75 -5.02 -33.74
CA ASP A 224 11.88 -5.58 -34.50
C ASP A 224 13.06 -4.59 -34.61
N ASP A 225 12.80 -3.28 -34.46
CA ASP A 225 13.75 -2.18 -34.62
C ASP A 225 13.94 -1.32 -33.36
N SER A 226 13.29 -1.66 -32.25
CA SER A 226 13.41 -0.96 -30.98
C SER A 226 13.32 -1.90 -29.76
N PHE A 227 13.51 -1.35 -28.56
CA PHE A 227 13.29 -2.07 -27.30
C PHE A 227 11.87 -1.89 -26.73
N ASP A 228 10.93 -1.52 -27.60
CA ASP A 228 9.54 -1.31 -27.24
C ASP A 228 8.72 -2.58 -27.38
N ILE A 229 7.47 -2.50 -26.91
CA ILE A 229 6.48 -3.58 -27.01
C ILE A 229 5.38 -3.15 -27.96
N ASP A 230 5.19 -3.94 -28.99
CA ASP A 230 4.07 -3.86 -29.91
C ASP A 230 2.91 -4.72 -29.42
N LEU A 231 1.71 -4.15 -29.53
CA LEU A 231 0.45 -4.82 -29.20
C LEU A 231 -0.32 -5.06 -30.49
N THR A 232 -0.58 -6.33 -30.79
CA THR A 232 -1.41 -6.73 -31.95
C THR A 232 -2.60 -7.53 -31.49
N SER A 233 -3.68 -7.57 -32.29
CA SER A 233 -4.77 -8.51 -32.03
C SER A 233 -4.24 -9.94 -32.09
N TYR A 234 -4.63 -10.78 -31.12
CA TYR A 234 -4.28 -12.19 -31.16
C TYR A 234 -5.14 -12.87 -32.24
N THR A 235 -4.49 -13.46 -33.24
CA THR A 235 -5.17 -14.18 -34.32
C THR A 235 -4.96 -15.67 -34.08
N ILE A 236 -6.05 -16.45 -34.09
CA ILE A 236 -6.04 -17.91 -33.91
C ILE A 236 -5.49 -18.58 -35.16
#